data_AF-A0A429MKJ8-F1
#
_entry.id   AF-A0A429MKJ8-F1
#
_cell.length_a   1.000
_cell.length_b   1.000
_cell.length_c   1.000
_cell.angle_alpha   90.00
_cell.angle_beta   90.00
_cell.angle_gamma   90.00
#
_symmetry.space_group_name_H-M   'P 1'
#
loop_
_entity.id
_entity.type
_entity.pdbx_description
1 polymer ?
#
loop_
_entity_poly.entity_id
_entity_poly.type
_entity_poly.pdbx_seq_one_letter_code
_entity_poly.pdbx_strand_id
1 'polypeptide(L)'
;WLALLAFLGGFSASTGMLLVSSVALSIMLSNDLIMPALWRFKLLSRHDKHLPKVLKFSRRISIVAVMLLGFLFFHFFNDINQLSVFGLLAFSAVAQFAPALIGGLYWRGGSRQGVYAGLIIGFLMWSYTLLFPTILRSLPEAYQETAQSILLFGPFGINALRPESLFGFESFAPLTHGVIWSLGLNIVLYIWISKIYRPSVAEQIQAESFFYYETKPLPSPHTSTDLTYLPHDAARLKVGDLFALAKRITGEQPTTQAFENFCEQNHLTLNPNSIANGMWWRFTEQYLAGIIGAASARTLLTTAMINNGLALGQVANILDQASQWQRFNQNLLMTMIDHMTQGVSVVDKNMCLVAWNNQYLKLFGYPKDLVYVGCPIAD
;
A
#
# COMPACT_ATOMS: atom_id res chain seq x y z
N TRP A 1 43.54 25.70 24.28
CA TRP A 1 42.48 24.87 24.89
C TRP A 1 41.13 25.02 24.18
N LEU A 2 40.55 26.22 24.04
CA LEU A 2 39.28 26.44 23.31
C LEU A 2 39.29 25.94 21.85
N ALA A 3 40.34 26.20 21.08
CA ALA A 3 40.46 25.69 19.70
C ALA A 3 40.51 24.14 19.64
N LEU A 4 41.08 23.50 20.66
CA LEU A 4 41.20 22.05 20.75
C LEU A 4 39.84 21.41 21.09
N LEU A 5 39.08 22.05 21.99
CA LEU A 5 37.70 21.68 22.30
C LEU A 5 36.77 21.89 21.09
N ALA A 6 36.91 23.01 20.37
CA ALA A 6 36.15 23.28 19.15
C ALA A 6 36.48 22.27 18.04
N PHE A 7 37.76 21.90 17.89
CA PHE A 7 38.18 20.86 16.94
C PHE A 7 37.61 19.49 17.32
N LEU A 8 37.68 19.07 18.58
CA LEU A 8 37.08 17.81 19.05
C LEU A 8 35.57 17.79 18.81
N GLY A 9 34.89 18.90 19.11
CA GLY A 9 33.46 19.07 18.90
C GLY A 9 33.09 18.99 17.42
N GLY A 10 33.79 19.71 16.55
CA GLY A 10 33.57 19.70 15.10
C GLY A 10 33.86 18.35 14.46
N PHE A 11 34.97 17.70 14.84
CA PHE A 11 35.33 16.37 14.36
C PHE A 11 34.31 15.32 14.78
N SER A 12 33.88 15.35 16.05
CA SER A 12 32.85 14.45 16.59
C SER A 12 31.48 14.66 15.93
N ALA A 13 31.06 15.92 15.73
CA ALA A 13 29.81 16.24 15.05
C ALA A 13 29.82 15.75 13.59
N SER A 14 30.92 15.97 12.87
CA SER A 14 31.07 15.53 11.48
C SER A 14 31.05 14.00 11.36
N THR A 15 31.86 13.30 12.17
CA THR A 15 31.87 11.82 12.17
C THR A 15 30.54 11.23 12.61
N GLY A 16 29.87 11.82 13.60
CA GLY A 16 28.52 11.45 14.02
C GLY A 16 27.52 11.56 12.87
N MET A 17 27.48 12.69 12.17
CA MET A 17 26.57 12.90 11.04
C MET A 17 26.85 11.94 9.88
N LEU A 18 28.12 11.69 9.55
CA LEU A 18 28.53 10.75 8.50
C LEU A 18 28.07 9.31 8.82
N LEU A 19 28.30 8.86 10.06
CA LEU A 19 27.91 7.51 10.49
C LEU A 19 26.38 7.34 10.47
N VAL A 20 25.63 8.28 11.05
CA VAL A 20 24.17 8.21 11.09
C VAL A 20 23.58 8.21 9.68
N SER A 21 24.06 9.10 8.81
CA SER A 21 23.57 9.22 7.43
C SER A 21 23.88 7.96 6.60
N SER A 22 25.09 7.40 6.72
CA SER A 22 25.49 6.20 6.00
C SER A 22 24.70 4.96 6.43
N VAL A 23 24.43 4.81 7.74
CA VAL A 23 23.61 3.71 8.25
C VAL A 23 22.16 3.84 7.75
N ALA A 24 21.58 5.04 7.82
CA ALA A 24 20.22 5.30 7.34
C ALA A 24 20.09 4.99 5.83
N LEU A 25 21.00 5.51 5.01
CA LEU A 25 21.04 5.26 3.57
C LEU A 25 21.20 3.77 3.25
N SER A 26 22.06 3.06 3.98
CA SER A 26 22.26 1.62 3.79
C SER A 26 21.00 0.80 4.11
N ILE A 27 20.23 1.19 5.13
CA ILE A 27 18.94 0.55 5.46
C ILE A 27 17.95 0.76 4.31
N MET A 28 17.79 2.01 3.84
CA MET A 28 16.89 2.35 2.74
C MET A 28 17.29 1.63 1.45
N LEU A 29 18.58 1.67 1.09
CA LEU A 29 19.10 1.02 -0.12
C LEU A 29 18.89 -0.49 -0.09
N SER A 30 19.10 -1.12 1.07
CA SER A 30 18.90 -2.57 1.23
C SER A 30 17.43 -2.97 1.06
N ASN A 31 16.52 -2.21 1.69
CA ASN A 31 15.10 -2.54 1.70
C ASN A 31 14.38 -2.17 0.39
N ASP A 32 14.69 -1.01 -0.17
CA ASP A 32 13.89 -0.42 -1.25
C ASP A 32 14.49 -0.68 -2.64
N LEU A 33 15.80 -0.94 -2.72
CA LEU A 33 16.48 -1.20 -4.00
C LEU A 33 16.99 -2.65 -4.11
N ILE A 34 17.81 -3.09 -3.15
CA ILE A 34 18.54 -4.35 -3.27
C ILE A 34 17.61 -5.56 -3.13
N MET A 35 16.71 -5.55 -2.14
CA MET A 35 15.78 -6.68 -1.93
C MET A 35 14.82 -6.89 -3.11
N PRO A 36 14.10 -5.85 -3.62
CA PRO A 36 13.24 -6.03 -4.78
C PRO A 36 14.01 -6.47 -6.03
N ALA A 37 15.24 -5.98 -6.21
CA ALA A 37 16.10 -6.39 -7.32
C ALA A 37 16.47 -7.88 -7.21
N LEU A 38 16.94 -8.36 -6.06
CA LEU A 38 17.27 -9.77 -5.81
C LEU A 38 16.09 -10.70 -6.11
N TRP A 39 14.87 -10.31 -5.74
CA TRP A 39 13.66 -11.07 -6.05
C TRP A 39 13.29 -11.03 -7.53
N ARG A 40 13.40 -9.88 -8.20
CA ARG A 40 13.13 -9.77 -9.65
C ARG A 40 14.10 -10.62 -10.48
N PHE A 41 15.37 -10.66 -10.09
CA PHE A 41 16.39 -11.47 -10.74
C PHE A 41 16.38 -12.95 -10.31
N LYS A 42 15.41 -13.37 -9.47
CA LYS A 42 15.27 -14.73 -8.93
C LYS A 42 16.54 -15.30 -8.29
N LEU A 43 17.46 -14.43 -7.85
CA LEU A 43 18.73 -14.83 -7.25
C LEU A 43 18.54 -15.45 -5.86
N LEU A 44 17.46 -15.08 -5.16
CA LEU A 44 17.05 -15.66 -3.88
C LEU A 44 15.57 -16.00 -3.88
N SER A 45 15.24 -17.21 -3.43
CA SER A 45 13.86 -17.63 -3.21
C SER A 45 13.38 -17.19 -1.84
N ARG A 46 12.09 -16.80 -1.69
CA ARG A 46 11.52 -16.27 -0.43
C ARG A 46 11.66 -17.20 0.79
N HIS A 47 11.95 -18.48 0.57
CA HIS A 47 12.11 -19.51 1.62
C HIS A 47 13.57 -19.90 1.90
N ASP A 48 14.54 -19.15 1.37
CA ASP A 48 15.95 -19.48 1.56
C ASP A 48 16.43 -19.14 2.98
N LYS A 49 17.00 -20.14 3.69
CA LYS A 49 17.53 -20.00 5.06
C LYS A 49 18.69 -18.99 5.13
N HIS A 50 19.31 -18.66 4.00
CA HIS A 50 20.42 -17.70 3.91
C HIS A 50 19.96 -16.23 3.82
N LEU A 51 18.67 -15.97 3.65
CA LEU A 51 18.11 -14.61 3.49
C LEU A 51 18.54 -13.63 4.60
N PRO A 52 18.54 -13.98 5.90
CA PRO A 52 18.99 -13.07 6.96
C PRO A 52 20.49 -12.75 6.89
N LYS A 53 21.32 -13.67 6.38
CA LYS A 53 22.77 -13.45 6.21
C LYS A 53 23.05 -12.55 5.01
N VAL A 54 22.35 -12.78 3.89
CA VAL A 54 22.45 -11.93 2.68
C VAL A 54 22.02 -10.50 2.99
N LEU A 55 20.96 -10.31 3.78
CA LEU A 55 20.51 -9.00 4.24
C LEU A 55 21.58 -8.25 5.06
N LYS A 56 22.18 -8.92 6.05
CA LYS A 56 23.25 -8.34 6.87
C LYS A 56 24.48 -7.98 6.03
N PHE A 57 24.84 -8.83 5.07
CA PHE A 57 26.00 -8.62 4.20
C PHE A 57 25.75 -7.48 3.20
N SER A 58 24.58 -7.44 2.58
CA SER A 58 24.13 -6.35 1.69
C SER A 58 24.19 -4.98 2.37
N ARG A 59 23.77 -4.89 3.63
CA ARG A 59 23.85 -3.65 4.42
C ARG A 59 25.30 -3.21 4.65
N ARG A 60 26.20 -4.14 4.99
CA ARG A 60 27.62 -3.82 5.17
C ARG A 60 28.27 -3.34 3.87
N ILE A 61 28.01 -4.01 2.76
CA ILE A 61 28.47 -3.58 1.43
C ILE A 61 27.94 -2.17 1.12
N SER A 62 26.66 -1.92 1.40
CA SER A 62 26.04 -0.63 1.12
C SER A 62 26.67 0.51 1.93
N ILE A 63 27.03 0.27 3.21
CA ILE A 63 27.76 1.27 4.03
C ILE A 63 29.12 1.57 3.39
N VAL A 64 29.90 0.54 3.06
CA VAL A 64 31.22 0.70 2.45
C VAL A 64 31.11 1.40 1.10
N ALA A 65 30.14 1.02 0.27
CA ALA A 65 29.90 1.62 -1.04
C ALA A 65 29.51 3.10 -0.94
N VAL A 66 28.60 3.46 -0.02
CA VAL A 66 28.20 4.86 0.19
C VAL A 66 29.36 5.69 0.73
N MET A 67 30.14 5.18 1.68
CA MET A 67 31.34 5.87 2.19
C MET A 67 32.40 6.04 1.09
N LEU A 68 32.61 5.01 0.27
CA LEU A 68 33.55 5.05 -0.85
C LEU A 68 33.08 6.04 -1.93
N LEU A 69 31.79 6.06 -2.27
CA LEU A 69 31.20 7.06 -3.17
C LEU A 69 31.36 8.48 -2.63
N GLY A 70 31.12 8.70 -1.34
CA GLY A 70 31.34 9.98 -0.68
C GLY A 70 32.80 10.41 -0.73
N PHE A 71 33.73 9.48 -0.50
CA PHE A 71 35.17 9.74 -0.60
C PHE A 71 35.61 10.05 -2.04
N LEU A 72 35.12 9.29 -3.03
CA LEU A 72 35.38 9.58 -4.45
C LEU A 72 34.82 10.95 -4.83
N PHE A 73 33.61 11.27 -4.38
CA PHE A 73 33.00 12.58 -4.62
C PHE A 73 33.86 13.70 -4.03
N PHE A 74 34.32 13.56 -2.78
CA PHE A 74 35.24 14.51 -2.18
C PHE A 74 36.54 14.68 -3.00
N HIS A 75 37.11 13.59 -3.52
CA HIS A 75 38.35 13.63 -4.29
C HIS A 75 38.18 14.29 -5.66
N PHE A 76 37.12 13.98 -6.41
CA PHE A 76 36.89 14.53 -7.75
C PHE A 76 36.39 15.98 -7.77
N PHE A 77 35.76 16.44 -6.68
CA PHE A 77 35.15 17.76 -6.60
C PHE A 77 35.84 18.70 -5.60
N ASN A 78 37.07 18.37 -5.18
CA ASN A 78 37.84 19.10 -4.15
C ASN A 78 38.12 20.57 -4.49
N ASP A 79 38.12 20.94 -5.76
CA ASP A 79 38.44 22.31 -6.23
C ASP A 79 37.26 23.29 -6.15
N ILE A 80 36.04 22.81 -5.89
CA ILE A 80 34.83 23.64 -5.87
C ILE A 80 34.47 24.02 -4.42
N ASN A 81 34.87 25.21 -3.99
CA ASN A 81 34.59 25.79 -2.66
C ASN A 81 33.10 26.14 -2.39
N GLN A 82 32.14 25.39 -2.92
CA GLN A 82 30.71 25.68 -2.82
C GLN A 82 29.90 24.44 -2.39
N LEU A 83 30.09 24.00 -1.14
CA LEU A 83 29.26 22.96 -0.51
C LEU A 83 27.75 23.25 -0.62
N SER A 84 27.39 24.54 -0.57
CA SER A 84 26.00 25.01 -0.76
C SER A 84 25.44 24.66 -2.14
N VAL A 85 26.24 24.67 -3.20
CA VAL A 85 25.79 24.33 -4.56
C VAL A 85 25.46 22.85 -4.66
N PHE A 86 26.27 21.96 -4.09
CA PHE A 86 25.95 20.53 -4.05
C PHE A 86 24.67 20.24 -3.26
N GLY A 87 24.45 20.95 -2.16
CA GLY A 87 23.19 20.90 -1.42
C GLY A 87 22.00 21.32 -2.27
N LEU A 88 22.10 22.46 -2.96
CA LEU A 88 21.04 22.97 -3.85
C LEU A 88 20.75 22.04 -5.03
N LEU A 89 21.78 21.42 -5.62
CA LEU A 89 21.64 20.40 -6.66
C LEU A 89 20.86 19.18 -6.15
N ALA A 90 21.22 18.67 -4.97
CA ALA A 90 20.54 17.54 -4.34
C ALA A 90 19.08 17.87 -3.98
N PHE A 91 18.82 19.03 -3.37
CA PHE A 91 17.45 19.46 -3.05
C PHE A 91 16.61 19.66 -4.32
N SER A 92 17.19 20.19 -5.39
CA SER A 92 16.52 20.30 -6.69
C SER A 92 16.15 18.93 -7.26
N ALA A 93 17.03 17.92 -7.14
CA ALA A 93 16.72 16.55 -7.56
C ALA A 93 15.58 15.95 -6.73
N VAL A 94 15.59 16.13 -5.41
CA VAL A 94 14.53 15.65 -4.52
C VAL A 94 13.19 16.34 -4.82
N ALA A 95 13.21 17.63 -5.18
CA ALA A 95 12.00 18.38 -5.52
C ALA A 95 11.26 17.79 -6.74
N GLN A 96 11.91 17.00 -7.58
CA GLN A 96 11.26 16.33 -8.71
C GLN A 96 10.21 15.28 -8.30
N PHE A 97 10.29 14.77 -7.07
CA PHE A 97 9.27 13.87 -6.54
C PHE A 97 8.03 14.63 -6.04
N ALA A 98 8.12 15.95 -5.84
CA ALA A 98 7.02 16.74 -5.28
C ALA A 98 5.74 16.70 -6.14
N PRO A 99 5.77 16.85 -7.48
CA PRO A 99 4.57 16.74 -8.30
C PRO A 99 3.85 15.40 -8.16
N ALA A 100 4.60 14.30 -8.10
CA ALA A 100 4.05 12.96 -7.94
C ALA A 100 3.46 12.72 -6.55
N LEU A 101 4.13 13.22 -5.50
CA LEU A 101 3.68 13.06 -4.12
C LEU A 101 2.43 13.90 -3.84
N ILE A 102 2.43 15.17 -4.25
CA ILE A 102 1.28 16.07 -4.13
C ILE A 102 0.13 15.55 -5.00
N GLY A 103 0.42 15.15 -6.23
CA GLY A 103 -0.56 14.58 -7.14
C GLY A 103 -1.18 13.29 -6.61
N GLY A 104 -0.40 12.38 -6.04
CA GLY A 104 -0.90 11.15 -5.43
C GLY A 104 -1.77 11.38 -4.19
N LEU A 105 -1.53 12.44 -3.42
CA LEU A 105 -2.31 12.77 -2.22
C LEU A 105 -3.60 13.56 -2.53
N TYR A 106 -3.52 14.53 -3.43
CA TYR A 106 -4.63 15.48 -3.68
C TYR A 106 -5.36 15.26 -5.00
N TRP A 107 -4.73 14.66 -6.02
CA TRP A 107 -5.31 14.52 -7.36
C TRP A 107 -5.64 13.07 -7.71
N ARG A 108 -6.93 12.72 -7.57
CA ARG A 108 -7.47 11.39 -7.90
C ARG A 108 -7.30 10.97 -9.38
N GLY A 109 -6.90 11.88 -10.26
CA GLY A 109 -6.69 11.62 -11.69
C GLY A 109 -5.24 11.34 -12.09
N GLY A 110 -4.29 11.33 -11.15
CA GLY A 110 -2.89 11.07 -11.44
C GLY A 110 -2.64 9.63 -11.88
N SER A 111 -2.04 9.41 -13.05
CA SER A 111 -1.72 8.06 -13.53
C SER A 111 -0.27 7.69 -13.21
N ARG A 112 -0.05 6.40 -12.91
CA ARG A 112 1.31 5.87 -12.69
C ARG A 112 2.24 6.11 -13.89
N GLN A 113 1.70 6.03 -15.10
CA GLN A 113 2.48 6.28 -16.32
C GLN A 113 2.89 7.75 -16.44
N GLY A 114 1.99 8.67 -16.07
CA GLY A 114 2.31 10.10 -16.02
C GLY A 114 3.42 10.40 -15.03
N VAL A 115 3.37 9.80 -13.83
CA VAL A 115 4.42 9.95 -12.83
C VAL A 115 5.78 9.49 -13.36
N TYR A 116 5.84 8.32 -14.01
CA TYR A 116 7.11 7.83 -14.56
C TYR A 116 7.65 8.71 -15.68
N ALA A 117 6.81 9.12 -16.62
CA ALA A 117 7.25 9.96 -17.72
C ALA A 117 7.72 11.34 -17.23
N GLY A 118 6.97 11.96 -16.30
CA GLY A 118 7.36 13.22 -15.66
C GLY A 118 8.69 13.10 -14.91
N LEU A 119 8.88 12.05 -14.10
CA LEU A 119 10.12 11.81 -13.36
C LEU A 119 11.31 11.54 -14.29
N ILE A 120 11.16 10.67 -15.29
CA ILE A 120 12.26 10.33 -16.20
C ILE A 120 12.71 11.57 -16.96
N ILE A 121 11.78 12.31 -17.57
CA ILE A 121 12.14 13.49 -18.36
C ILE A 121 12.61 14.63 -17.45
N GLY A 122 11.99 14.83 -16.28
CA GLY A 122 12.47 15.80 -15.30
C GLY A 122 13.90 15.51 -14.86
N PHE A 123 14.22 14.25 -14.57
CA PHE A 123 15.54 13.85 -14.12
C PHE A 123 16.58 13.96 -15.24
N LEU A 124 16.22 13.61 -16.47
CA LEU A 124 17.07 13.82 -17.65
C LEU A 124 17.34 15.31 -17.89
N MET A 125 16.31 16.16 -17.82
CA MET A 125 16.47 17.60 -17.97
C MET A 125 17.35 18.18 -16.86
N TRP A 126 17.13 17.81 -15.60
CA TRP A 126 17.99 18.24 -14.49
C TRP A 126 19.42 17.76 -14.63
N SER A 127 19.60 16.50 -15.04
CA SER A 127 20.93 15.94 -15.30
C SER A 127 21.64 16.73 -16.39
N TYR A 128 20.90 17.18 -17.40
CA TYR A 128 21.44 17.96 -18.50
C TYR A 128 21.72 19.42 -18.15
N THR A 129 20.82 20.10 -17.44
CA THR A 129 20.92 21.55 -17.17
C THR A 129 21.73 21.89 -15.93
N LEU A 130 21.80 20.97 -14.96
CA LEU A 130 22.42 21.22 -13.66
C LEU A 130 23.60 20.29 -13.39
N LEU A 131 23.39 18.97 -13.41
CA LEU A 131 24.46 18.02 -13.10
C LEU A 131 25.59 18.07 -14.13
N PHE A 132 25.26 18.07 -15.42
CA PHE A 132 26.23 18.02 -16.50
C PHE A 132 27.17 19.23 -16.53
N PRO A 133 26.70 20.50 -16.42
CA PRO A 133 27.58 21.65 -16.29
C PRO A 133 28.50 21.60 -15.07
N THR A 134 28.00 21.12 -13.93
CA THR A 134 28.81 20.95 -12.73
C THR A 134 29.92 19.93 -12.93
N ILE A 135 29.63 18.80 -13.59
CA ILE A 135 30.64 17.79 -13.94
C ILE A 135 31.65 18.35 -14.94
N LEU A 136 31.19 19.10 -15.96
CA LEU A 136 32.08 19.68 -16.98
C LEU A 136 33.09 20.65 -16.36
N ARG A 137 32.68 21.42 -15.35
CA ARG A 137 33.58 22.34 -14.63
C ARG A 137 34.59 21.62 -13.73
N SER A 138 34.28 20.41 -13.27
CA SER A 138 35.18 19.60 -12.42
C SER A 138 36.08 18.67 -13.22
N LEU A 139 36.07 18.69 -14.55
CA LEU A 139 36.94 17.85 -15.37
C LEU A 139 38.41 18.29 -15.26
N PRO A 140 39.37 17.35 -15.40
CA PRO A 140 40.80 17.66 -15.42
C PRO A 140 41.18 18.67 -16.50
N GLU A 141 42.25 19.44 -16.28
CA GLU A 141 42.72 20.53 -17.15
C GLU A 141 42.78 20.15 -18.64
N ALA A 142 43.17 18.91 -18.97
CA ALA A 142 43.24 18.40 -20.33
C ALA A 142 41.92 18.46 -21.13
N TYR A 143 40.76 18.47 -20.44
CA TYR A 143 39.43 18.52 -21.07
C TYR A 143 38.71 19.85 -20.84
N GLN A 144 39.30 20.81 -20.11
CA GLN A 144 38.62 22.06 -19.75
C GLN A 144 38.26 22.92 -20.96
N GLU A 145 39.10 22.98 -21.99
CA GLU A 145 38.79 23.74 -23.22
C GLU A 145 37.56 23.17 -23.94
N THR A 146 37.44 21.84 -24.00
CA THR A 146 36.27 21.18 -24.59
C THR A 146 35.03 21.35 -23.71
N ALA A 147 35.17 21.29 -22.39
CA ALA A 147 34.08 21.56 -21.45
C ALA A 147 33.55 23.01 -21.58
N GLN A 148 34.45 24.00 -21.66
CA GLN A 148 34.07 25.40 -21.83
C GLN A 148 33.38 25.65 -23.18
N SER A 149 33.85 25.04 -24.27
CA SER A 149 33.19 25.19 -25.57
C SER A 149 31.77 24.59 -25.58
N ILE A 150 31.54 23.45 -24.92
CA ILE A 150 30.20 22.87 -24.78
C ILE A 150 29.27 23.76 -23.94
N LEU A 151 29.79 24.42 -22.91
CA LEU A 151 29.01 25.37 -22.10
C LEU A 151 28.68 26.67 -22.88
N LEU A 152 29.64 27.17 -23.67
CA LEU A 152 29.54 28.43 -24.39
C LEU A 152 28.77 28.33 -25.72
N PHE A 153 28.89 27.22 -26.45
CA PHE A 153 28.26 27.05 -27.77
C PHE A 153 27.18 25.96 -27.79
N GLY A 154 26.97 25.28 -26.67
CA GLY A 154 26.12 24.09 -26.61
C GLY A 154 26.80 22.84 -27.19
N PRO A 155 26.26 21.64 -26.92
CA PRO A 155 26.77 20.42 -27.53
C PRO A 155 26.63 20.50 -29.06
N PHE A 156 27.67 20.09 -29.78
CA PHE A 156 27.76 20.15 -31.24
C PHE A 156 27.68 21.57 -31.86
N GLY A 157 27.89 22.63 -31.06
CA GLY A 157 27.88 24.02 -31.53
C GLY A 157 26.48 24.60 -31.75
N ILE A 158 25.43 23.97 -31.21
CA ILE A 158 24.07 24.48 -31.29
C ILE A 158 23.77 25.36 -30.08
N ASN A 159 23.76 26.68 -30.29
CA ASN A 159 23.53 27.67 -29.23
C ASN A 159 22.19 27.51 -28.49
N ALA A 160 21.17 26.90 -29.13
CA ALA A 160 19.87 26.64 -28.49
C ALA A 160 19.92 25.50 -27.45
N LEU A 161 20.92 24.63 -27.51
CA LEU A 161 21.12 23.51 -26.58
C LEU A 161 22.12 23.85 -25.48
N ARG A 162 22.30 25.12 -25.11
CA ARG A 162 23.19 25.47 -24.00
C ARG A 162 22.57 24.97 -22.68
N PRO A 163 23.28 24.16 -21.89
CA PRO A 163 22.75 23.61 -20.64
C PRO A 163 22.24 24.65 -19.64
N GLU A 164 22.88 25.82 -19.57
CA GLU A 164 22.54 26.90 -18.63
C GLU A 164 21.60 27.95 -19.22
N SER A 165 21.38 27.91 -20.53
CA SER A 165 20.53 28.86 -21.27
C SER A 165 19.82 28.16 -22.42
N LEU A 166 19.00 27.14 -22.10
CA LEU A 166 18.18 26.44 -23.08
C LEU A 166 17.35 27.45 -23.89
N PHE A 167 17.38 27.27 -25.21
CA PHE A 167 16.73 28.15 -26.19
C PHE A 167 17.20 29.62 -26.18
N GLY A 168 18.36 29.92 -25.56
CA GLY A 168 18.91 31.28 -25.51
C GLY A 168 18.31 32.18 -24.43
N PHE A 169 17.56 31.62 -23.46
CA PHE A 169 17.06 32.37 -22.32
C PHE A 169 18.15 32.57 -21.26
N GLU A 170 18.82 33.74 -21.28
CA GLU A 170 19.92 34.07 -20.35
C GLU A 170 19.50 34.90 -19.12
N SER A 171 18.21 35.23 -18.95
CA SER A 171 17.78 36.13 -17.86
C SER A 171 17.79 35.52 -16.45
N PHE A 172 17.92 34.20 -16.30
CA PHE A 172 17.87 33.53 -15.00
C PHE A 172 19.24 33.01 -14.57
N ALA A 173 19.46 32.93 -13.25
CA ALA A 173 20.61 32.21 -12.71
C ALA A 173 20.58 30.73 -13.16
N PRO A 174 21.73 30.07 -13.42
CA PRO A 174 21.79 28.71 -13.96
C PRO A 174 20.99 27.68 -13.13
N LEU A 175 21.06 27.80 -11.79
CA LEU A 175 20.29 26.94 -10.90
C LEU A 175 18.78 27.11 -11.09
N THR A 176 18.30 28.36 -11.07
CA THR A 176 16.88 28.69 -11.24
C THR A 176 16.37 28.24 -12.60
N HIS A 177 17.15 28.46 -13.66
CA HIS A 177 16.84 28.01 -15.01
C HIS A 177 16.66 26.49 -15.06
N GLY A 178 17.63 25.73 -14.54
CA GLY A 178 17.58 24.26 -14.56
C GLY A 178 16.43 23.69 -13.72
N VAL A 179 16.12 24.28 -12.56
CA VAL A 179 14.96 23.87 -11.74
C VAL A 179 13.65 24.13 -12.47
N ILE A 180 13.48 25.31 -13.06
CA ILE A 180 12.24 25.67 -13.78
C ILE A 180 12.00 24.71 -14.96
N TRP A 181 13.03 24.45 -15.77
CA TRP A 181 12.89 23.55 -16.91
C TRP A 181 12.65 22.10 -16.49
N SER A 182 13.46 21.57 -15.57
CA SER A 182 13.32 20.17 -15.15
C SER A 182 11.99 19.90 -14.42
N LEU A 183 11.62 20.75 -13.46
CA LEU A 183 10.41 20.58 -12.67
C LEU A 183 9.15 20.98 -13.47
N GLY A 184 9.24 22.03 -14.29
CA GLY A 184 8.16 22.42 -15.19
C GLY A 184 7.83 21.33 -16.20
N LEU A 185 8.84 20.76 -16.86
CA LEU A 185 8.63 19.68 -17.84
C LEU A 185 8.11 18.40 -17.14
N ASN A 186 8.61 18.09 -15.94
CA ASN A 186 8.08 17.01 -15.10
C ASN A 186 6.57 17.19 -14.83
N ILE A 187 6.15 18.36 -14.34
CA ILE A 187 4.73 18.66 -14.08
C ILE A 187 3.89 18.57 -15.36
N VAL A 188 4.34 19.19 -16.45
CA VAL A 188 3.60 19.21 -17.71
C VAL A 188 3.39 17.81 -18.25
N LEU A 189 4.43 16.97 -18.27
CA LEU A 189 4.29 15.58 -18.71
C LEU A 189 3.48 14.74 -17.75
N TYR A 190 3.66 14.94 -16.44
CA TYR A 190 2.84 14.27 -15.44
C TYR A 190 1.36 14.54 -15.69
N ILE A 191 0.96 15.80 -15.86
CA ILE A 191 -0.43 16.18 -16.10
C ILE A 191 -0.91 15.67 -17.46
N TRP A 192 -0.12 15.88 -18.52
CA TRP A 192 -0.53 15.56 -19.88
C TRP A 192 -0.72 14.05 -20.09
N ILE A 193 0.25 13.24 -19.63
CA ILE A 193 0.19 11.78 -19.75
C ILE A 193 -0.83 11.21 -18.77
N SER A 194 -1.03 11.80 -17.58
CA SER A 194 -2.14 11.40 -16.70
C SER A 194 -3.50 11.68 -17.31
N LYS A 195 -3.63 12.73 -18.13
CA LYS A 195 -4.89 13.03 -18.84
C LYS A 195 -5.14 12.08 -20.02
N ILE A 196 -4.08 11.64 -20.70
CA ILE A 196 -4.18 10.68 -21.82
C ILE A 196 -4.45 9.26 -21.31
N TYR A 197 -3.70 8.82 -20.30
CA TYR A 197 -3.81 7.50 -19.71
C TYR A 197 -4.65 7.59 -18.44
N ARG A 198 -5.95 7.28 -18.56
CA ARG A 198 -6.85 7.23 -17.40
C ARG A 198 -6.28 6.30 -16.31
N PRO A 199 -6.40 6.66 -15.01
CA PRO A 199 -5.98 5.81 -13.89
C PRO A 199 -6.56 4.40 -14.04
N SER A 200 -5.75 3.39 -13.77
CA SER A 200 -6.18 1.99 -13.86
C SER A 200 -7.25 1.71 -12.80
N VAL A 201 -8.31 0.98 -13.17
CA VAL A 201 -9.43 0.55 -12.30
C VAL A 201 -8.96 -0.11 -10.99
N ALA A 202 -7.72 -0.62 -10.94
CA ALA A 202 -7.07 -1.13 -9.73
C ALA A 202 -6.89 -0.09 -8.60
N GLU A 203 -6.76 1.21 -8.92
CA GLU A 203 -6.64 2.29 -7.91
C GLU A 203 -8.01 2.75 -7.37
N GLN A 204 -9.10 2.56 -8.12
CA GLN A 204 -10.46 2.84 -7.66
C GLN A 204 -10.99 1.78 -6.69
N ILE A 205 -10.67 0.50 -6.92
CA ILE A 205 -11.14 -0.61 -6.06
C ILE A 205 -10.55 -0.53 -4.64
N GLN A 206 -9.34 0.02 -4.47
CA GLN A 206 -8.67 0.10 -3.17
C GLN A 206 -9.03 1.36 -2.37
N ALA A 207 -9.49 2.43 -3.04
CA ALA A 207 -10.04 3.61 -2.38
C ALA A 207 -11.53 3.42 -2.01
N GLU A 208 -12.29 2.64 -2.78
CA GLU A 208 -13.70 2.36 -2.46
C GLU A 208 -13.87 1.44 -1.24
N SER A 209 -12.92 0.54 -0.97
CA SER A 209 -13.01 -0.37 0.19
C SER A 209 -12.84 0.31 1.55
N PHE A 210 -12.37 1.56 1.58
CA PHE A 210 -12.23 2.36 2.81
C PHE A 210 -13.41 3.31 3.06
N PHE A 211 -14.13 3.74 2.02
CA PHE A 211 -15.24 4.70 2.15
C PHE A 211 -16.64 4.08 2.09
N TYR A 212 -16.78 2.79 1.73
CA TYR A 212 -18.10 2.13 1.64
C TYR A 212 -18.65 1.59 2.98
N TYR A 213 -17.93 1.72 4.09
CA TYR A 213 -18.41 1.28 5.42
C TYR A 213 -19.09 2.37 6.26
N GLU A 214 -18.92 3.65 5.91
CA GLU A 214 -19.38 4.76 6.78
C GLU A 214 -20.72 5.39 6.36
N THR A 215 -21.32 5.01 5.22
CA THR A 215 -22.51 5.70 4.67
C THR A 215 -23.74 4.82 4.49
N LYS A 216 -23.87 3.72 5.24
CA LYS A 216 -25.16 3.03 5.32
C LYS A 216 -25.71 3.06 6.74
N PRO A 217 -26.64 3.99 7.08
CA PRO A 217 -27.47 3.83 8.26
C PRO A 217 -28.21 2.50 8.18
N LEU A 218 -28.28 1.78 9.31
CA LEU A 218 -28.99 0.51 9.42
C LEU A 218 -30.39 0.65 8.82
N PRO A 219 -30.87 -0.31 8.00
CA PRO A 219 -32.18 -0.20 7.38
C PRO A 219 -33.27 -0.31 8.44
N SER A 220 -33.89 0.82 8.76
CA SER A 220 -35.20 0.93 9.39
C SER A 220 -36.26 0.27 8.49
N PRO A 221 -37.29 -0.36 9.07
CA PRO A 221 -38.11 -1.33 8.36
C PRO A 221 -39.36 -0.70 7.73
N HIS A 222 -39.28 0.24 6.78
CA HIS A 222 -40.48 0.67 6.03
C HIS A 222 -40.17 1.07 4.58
N THR A 223 -40.89 0.42 3.64
CA THR A 223 -41.42 0.89 2.34
C THR A 223 -40.65 2.01 1.61
N SER A 224 -40.29 1.92 0.32
CA SER A 224 -40.93 1.30 -0.84
C SER A 224 -40.03 1.52 -2.07
N THR A 225 -40.11 0.61 -3.05
CA THR A 225 -39.78 0.86 -4.48
C THR A 225 -38.43 1.52 -4.80
N ASP A 226 -37.37 0.73 -4.86
CA ASP A 226 -36.26 1.01 -5.80
C ASP A 226 -35.79 -0.31 -6.42
N LEU A 227 -36.03 -0.42 -7.73
CA LEU A 227 -36.11 -1.66 -8.51
C LEU A 227 -34.86 -1.86 -9.41
N THR A 228 -33.72 -1.25 -9.10
CA THR A 228 -32.64 -1.08 -10.09
C THR A 228 -31.24 -1.56 -9.63
N TYR A 229 -31.18 -2.55 -8.74
CA TYR A 229 -29.92 -3.26 -8.46
C TYR A 229 -30.12 -4.77 -8.52
N LEU A 230 -30.42 -5.28 -9.71
CA LEU A 230 -30.21 -6.69 -10.05
C LEU A 230 -28.98 -6.77 -10.98
N PRO A 231 -27.92 -7.52 -10.60
CA PRO A 231 -26.87 -7.89 -11.52
C PRO A 231 -27.53 -8.59 -12.72
N HIS A 232 -27.41 -8.01 -13.91
CA HIS A 232 -28.01 -8.53 -15.14
C HIS A 232 -27.45 -9.90 -15.57
N ASP A 233 -26.39 -10.38 -14.89
CA ASP A 233 -25.81 -11.71 -15.06
C ASP A 233 -26.22 -12.68 -13.93
N ALA A 234 -27.46 -12.60 -13.46
CA ALA A 234 -28.12 -13.70 -12.75
C ALA A 234 -28.37 -14.87 -13.72
N ALA A 235 -27.28 -15.50 -14.16
CA ALA A 235 -27.26 -16.63 -15.07
C ALA A 235 -28.02 -17.81 -14.46
N ARG A 236 -29.29 -17.95 -14.87
CA ARG A 236 -30.09 -19.20 -14.92
C ARG A 236 -29.99 -20.16 -13.72
N LEU A 237 -29.82 -19.68 -12.50
CA LEU A 237 -29.97 -20.54 -11.32
C LEU A 237 -31.39 -21.03 -11.25
N LYS A 238 -31.57 -22.34 -11.04
CA LYS A 238 -32.90 -22.89 -10.80
C LYS A 238 -33.24 -22.74 -9.33
N VAL A 239 -34.53 -22.65 -9.03
CA VAL A 239 -35.03 -22.68 -7.63
C VAL A 239 -34.55 -23.95 -6.92
N GLY A 240 -34.43 -25.07 -7.65
CA GLY A 240 -33.87 -26.31 -7.13
C GLY A 240 -32.42 -26.21 -6.64
N ASP A 241 -31.59 -25.36 -7.23
CA ASP A 241 -30.19 -25.19 -6.83
C ASP A 241 -30.08 -24.43 -5.50
N LEU A 242 -30.89 -23.37 -5.36
CA LEU A 242 -31.01 -22.61 -4.10
C LEU A 242 -31.56 -23.49 -2.97
N PHE A 243 -32.54 -24.33 -3.29
CA PHE A 243 -33.12 -25.28 -2.34
C PHE A 243 -32.10 -26.34 -1.90
N ALA A 244 -31.31 -26.89 -2.84
CA ALA A 244 -30.24 -27.85 -2.53
C ALA A 244 -29.14 -27.22 -1.66
N LEU A 245 -28.77 -25.96 -1.93
CA LEU A 245 -27.83 -25.19 -1.13
C LEU A 245 -28.33 -24.99 0.31
N ALA A 246 -29.58 -24.56 0.46
CA ALA A 246 -30.20 -24.34 1.76
C ALA A 246 -30.33 -25.65 2.55
N LYS A 247 -30.74 -26.75 1.90
CA LYS A 247 -30.83 -28.10 2.49
C LYS A 247 -29.51 -28.58 3.04
N ARG A 248 -28.41 -28.31 2.33
CA ARG A 248 -27.09 -28.78 2.73
C ARG A 248 -26.52 -28.04 3.95
N ILE A 249 -26.90 -26.78 4.15
CA ILE A 249 -26.43 -25.96 5.28
C ILE A 249 -27.33 -26.12 6.50
N THR A 250 -28.65 -26.18 6.30
CA THR A 250 -29.64 -26.11 7.40
C THR A 250 -30.27 -27.47 7.71
N GLY A 251 -30.17 -28.43 6.80
CA GLY A 251 -30.86 -29.72 6.89
C GLY A 251 -32.15 -29.75 6.08
N GLU A 252 -32.63 -30.97 5.83
CA GLU A 252 -33.71 -31.23 4.87
C GLU A 252 -35.10 -30.77 5.34
N GLN A 253 -35.47 -31.06 6.58
CA GLN A 253 -36.78 -30.69 7.13
C GLN A 253 -36.99 -29.18 7.32
N PRO A 254 -36.11 -28.43 8.02
CA PRO A 254 -36.31 -26.99 8.24
C PRO A 254 -36.32 -26.20 6.93
N THR A 255 -35.50 -26.61 5.96
CA THR A 255 -35.46 -25.96 4.63
C THR A 255 -36.75 -26.19 3.85
N THR A 256 -37.29 -27.41 3.87
CA THR A 256 -38.52 -27.74 3.16
C THR A 256 -39.69 -26.91 3.72
N GLN A 257 -39.82 -26.85 5.04
CA GLN A 257 -40.84 -26.03 5.71
C GLN A 257 -40.70 -24.53 5.41
N ALA A 258 -39.47 -24.00 5.42
CA ALA A 258 -39.25 -22.58 5.14
C ALA A 258 -39.61 -22.21 3.70
N PHE A 259 -39.25 -23.05 2.72
CA PHE A 259 -39.57 -22.82 1.31
C PHE A 259 -41.06 -23.04 1.00
N GLU A 260 -41.73 -23.97 1.67
CA GLU A 260 -43.18 -24.17 1.57
C GLU A 260 -43.95 -22.98 2.14
N ASN A 261 -43.59 -22.52 3.34
CA ASN A 261 -44.18 -21.31 3.94
C ASN A 261 -43.99 -20.08 3.05
N PHE A 262 -42.83 -19.97 2.40
CA PHE A 262 -42.57 -18.88 1.46
C PHE A 262 -43.44 -18.97 0.20
N CYS A 263 -43.68 -20.18 -0.32
CA CYS A 263 -44.59 -20.43 -1.42
C CYS A 263 -46.05 -20.09 -1.06
N GLU A 264 -46.51 -20.50 0.12
CA GLU A 264 -47.87 -20.21 0.60
C GLU A 264 -48.12 -18.71 0.76
N GLN A 265 -47.15 -17.98 1.32
CA GLN A 265 -47.26 -16.53 1.54
C GLN A 265 -47.25 -15.71 0.25
N ASN A 266 -46.61 -16.21 -0.81
CA ASN A 266 -46.50 -15.49 -2.09
C ASN A 266 -47.40 -16.07 -3.19
N HIS A 267 -48.27 -17.03 -2.87
CA HIS A 267 -49.12 -17.76 -3.82
C HIS A 267 -48.34 -18.38 -5.00
N LEU A 268 -47.13 -18.87 -4.74
CA LEU A 268 -46.26 -19.50 -5.74
C LEU A 268 -46.30 -21.03 -5.62
N THR A 269 -46.19 -21.74 -6.74
CA THR A 269 -45.97 -23.20 -6.72
C THR A 269 -44.48 -23.48 -6.68
N LEU A 270 -44.05 -24.37 -5.77
CA LEU A 270 -42.66 -24.80 -5.69
C LEU A 270 -42.32 -25.62 -6.94
N ASN A 271 -41.83 -24.96 -7.99
CA ASN A 271 -41.36 -25.62 -9.21
C ASN A 271 -39.82 -25.62 -9.24
N PRO A 272 -39.15 -26.75 -8.93
CA PRO A 272 -37.70 -26.83 -8.84
C PRO A 272 -36.97 -26.51 -10.16
N ASN A 273 -37.68 -26.61 -11.29
CA ASN A 273 -37.13 -26.33 -12.62
C ASN A 273 -37.31 -24.89 -13.09
N SER A 274 -38.01 -24.06 -12.32
CA SER A 274 -38.18 -22.64 -12.63
C SER A 274 -36.89 -21.86 -12.38
N ILE A 275 -36.67 -20.80 -13.17
CA ILE A 275 -35.54 -19.90 -12.98
C ILE A 275 -35.78 -19.08 -11.71
N ALA A 276 -34.80 -19.05 -10.82
CA ALA A 276 -34.83 -18.27 -9.60
C ALA A 276 -34.80 -16.77 -9.94
N ASN A 277 -35.94 -16.11 -9.76
CA ASN A 277 -36.02 -14.65 -9.83
C ASN A 277 -35.38 -14.01 -8.57
N GLY A 278 -35.09 -12.71 -8.59
CA GLY A 278 -34.44 -11.99 -7.48
C GLY A 278 -35.17 -12.08 -6.14
N MET A 279 -36.46 -12.42 -6.15
CA MET A 279 -37.24 -12.75 -4.96
C MET A 279 -36.74 -14.02 -4.25
N TRP A 280 -36.52 -15.11 -5.00
CA TRP A 280 -35.98 -16.38 -4.48
C TRP A 280 -34.58 -16.24 -3.91
N TRP A 281 -33.77 -15.41 -4.57
CA TRP A 281 -32.43 -15.07 -4.11
C TRP A 281 -32.45 -14.40 -2.72
N ARG A 282 -33.24 -13.33 -2.57
CA ARG A 282 -33.32 -12.56 -1.32
C ARG A 282 -33.84 -13.41 -0.17
N PHE A 283 -34.84 -14.24 -0.43
CA PHE A 283 -35.35 -15.18 0.56
C PHE A 283 -34.27 -16.17 1.03
N THR A 284 -33.56 -16.79 0.08
CA THR A 284 -32.50 -17.76 0.41
C THR A 284 -31.34 -17.08 1.15
N GLU A 285 -30.98 -15.84 0.78
CA GLU A 285 -29.96 -15.05 1.48
C GLU A 285 -30.37 -14.74 2.92
N GLN A 286 -31.60 -14.30 3.15
CA GLN A 286 -32.12 -14.01 4.49
C GLN A 286 -32.24 -15.27 5.36
N TYR A 287 -32.72 -16.37 4.78
CA TYR A 287 -32.84 -17.65 5.46
C TYR A 287 -31.48 -18.17 5.91
N LEU A 288 -30.49 -18.19 5.02
CA LEU A 288 -29.12 -18.59 5.35
C LEU A 288 -28.46 -17.60 6.32
N ALA A 289 -28.69 -16.31 6.18
CA ALA A 289 -28.14 -15.28 7.06
C ALA A 289 -28.56 -15.48 8.53
N GLY A 290 -29.76 -16.01 8.78
CA GLY A 290 -30.24 -16.33 10.12
C GLY A 290 -29.42 -17.41 10.85
N ILE A 291 -28.64 -18.21 10.12
CA ILE A 291 -27.90 -19.36 10.66
C ILE A 291 -26.39 -19.13 10.62
N ILE A 292 -25.87 -18.59 9.51
CA ILE A 292 -24.43 -18.42 9.26
C ILE A 292 -23.97 -16.95 9.18
N GLY A 293 -24.90 -16.00 9.34
CA GLY A 293 -24.63 -14.56 9.23
C GLY A 293 -24.71 -14.03 7.80
N ALA A 294 -25.13 -12.76 7.66
CA ALA A 294 -25.45 -12.14 6.38
C ALA A 294 -24.27 -12.08 5.39
N ALA A 295 -23.06 -11.77 5.86
CA ALA A 295 -21.87 -11.68 5.01
C ALA A 295 -21.46 -13.05 4.44
N SER A 296 -21.57 -14.11 5.26
CA SER A 296 -21.27 -15.49 4.89
C SER A 296 -22.28 -16.02 3.88
N ALA A 297 -23.58 -15.81 4.15
CA ALA A 297 -24.68 -16.23 3.28
C ALA A 297 -24.55 -15.62 1.88
N ARG A 298 -24.27 -14.31 1.81
CA ARG A 298 -24.08 -13.61 0.54
C ARG A 298 -22.91 -14.15 -0.27
N THR A 299 -21.76 -14.37 0.37
CA THR A 299 -20.56 -14.88 -0.31
C THR A 299 -20.78 -16.28 -0.87
N LEU A 300 -21.46 -17.15 -0.12
CA LEU A 300 -21.81 -18.50 -0.57
C LEU A 300 -22.75 -18.49 -1.77
N LEU A 301 -23.79 -17.68 -1.70
CA LEU A 301 -24.75 -17.52 -2.77
C LEU A 301 -24.07 -16.97 -4.04
N THR A 302 -23.26 -15.91 -3.95
CA THR A 302 -22.55 -15.35 -5.12
C THR A 302 -21.55 -16.34 -5.73
N THR A 303 -20.88 -17.14 -4.90
CA THR A 303 -19.94 -18.16 -5.37
C THR A 303 -20.66 -19.30 -6.09
N ALA A 304 -21.87 -19.67 -5.63
CA ALA A 304 -22.70 -20.66 -6.31
C ALA A 304 -23.19 -20.19 -7.70
N MET A 305 -23.33 -18.87 -7.92
CA MET A 305 -23.69 -18.32 -9.23
C MET A 305 -22.58 -18.46 -10.27
N ILE A 306 -21.33 -18.34 -9.85
CA ILE A 306 -20.18 -18.31 -10.77
C ILE A 306 -19.99 -19.66 -11.48
N ASN A 307 -20.45 -20.77 -10.89
CA ASN A 307 -20.11 -22.13 -11.32
C ASN A 307 -21.30 -22.98 -11.80
N ASN A 308 -22.38 -22.37 -12.31
CA ASN A 308 -23.49 -23.04 -13.01
C ASN A 308 -24.05 -24.31 -12.31
N GLY A 309 -24.26 -24.26 -10.99
CA GLY A 309 -24.96 -25.31 -10.24
C GLY A 309 -24.26 -26.68 -10.13
N LEU A 310 -23.11 -26.89 -10.79
CA LEU A 310 -22.45 -28.21 -10.88
C LEU A 310 -20.97 -28.14 -10.52
N ALA A 311 -20.65 -27.71 -9.30
CA ALA A 311 -19.34 -27.98 -8.67
C ALA A 311 -19.38 -27.87 -7.12
N LEU A 312 -20.52 -28.18 -6.51
CA LEU A 312 -20.73 -28.06 -5.06
C LEU A 312 -20.01 -29.13 -4.22
N GLY A 313 -19.31 -30.08 -4.84
CA GLY A 313 -18.47 -31.06 -4.14
C GLY A 313 -17.17 -30.47 -3.59
N GLN A 314 -16.57 -29.48 -4.27
CA GLN A 314 -15.20 -29.01 -3.96
C GLN A 314 -15.12 -27.75 -3.08
N VAL A 315 -16.18 -26.94 -2.99
CA VAL A 315 -16.14 -25.67 -2.25
C VAL A 315 -16.32 -25.86 -0.73
N ALA A 316 -17.06 -26.89 -0.29
CA ALA A 316 -17.20 -27.19 1.14
C ALA A 316 -15.87 -27.63 1.78
N ASN A 317 -15.03 -28.37 1.05
CA ASN A 317 -13.70 -28.77 1.53
C ASN A 317 -12.72 -27.58 1.67
N ILE A 318 -12.92 -26.50 0.91
CA ILE A 318 -12.13 -25.27 1.03
C ILE A 318 -12.66 -24.39 2.16
N LEU A 319 -13.99 -24.36 2.38
CA LEU A 319 -14.60 -23.60 3.48
C LEU A 319 -14.25 -24.19 4.86
N ASP A 320 -14.06 -25.51 4.97
CA ASP A 320 -13.53 -26.14 6.18
C ASP A 320 -12.11 -25.70 6.48
N GLN A 321 -11.24 -25.55 5.47
CA GLN A 321 -9.86 -25.06 5.69
C GLN A 321 -9.82 -23.59 6.14
N ALA A 322 -10.62 -22.71 5.55
CA ALA A 322 -10.67 -21.30 5.94
C ALA A 322 -11.31 -21.10 7.33
N SER A 323 -12.38 -21.86 7.64
CA SER A 323 -13.03 -21.83 8.96
C SER A 323 -12.16 -22.44 10.05
N GLN A 324 -11.44 -23.54 9.76
CA GLN A 324 -10.45 -24.11 10.66
C GLN A 324 -9.30 -23.14 10.89
N TRP A 325 -8.83 -22.41 9.88
CA TRP A 325 -7.75 -21.44 10.04
C TRP A 325 -8.15 -20.24 10.90
N GLN A 326 -9.39 -19.75 10.76
CA GLN A 326 -9.91 -18.68 11.61
C GLN A 326 -10.16 -19.16 13.05
N ARG A 327 -10.69 -20.37 13.26
CA ARG A 327 -10.80 -21.00 14.59
C ARG A 327 -9.43 -21.30 15.20
N PHE A 328 -8.45 -21.67 14.39
CA PHE A 328 -7.07 -21.89 14.82
C PHE A 328 -6.41 -20.58 15.27
N ASN A 329 -6.58 -19.48 14.54
CA ASN A 329 -6.10 -18.16 14.97
C ASN A 329 -6.82 -17.65 16.22
N GLN A 330 -8.14 -17.85 16.34
CA GLN A 330 -8.85 -17.48 17.57
C GLN A 330 -8.44 -18.34 18.75
N ASN A 331 -8.24 -19.65 18.56
CA ASN A 331 -7.71 -20.54 19.60
C ASN A 331 -6.28 -20.18 19.97
N LEU A 332 -5.40 -19.84 19.02
CA LEU A 332 -4.05 -19.37 19.30
C LEU A 332 -4.03 -18.05 20.05
N LEU A 333 -4.91 -17.11 19.69
CA LEU A 333 -5.05 -15.83 20.40
C LEU A 333 -5.58 -16.04 21.82
N MET A 334 -6.62 -16.87 22.00
CA MET A 334 -7.14 -17.25 23.32
C MET A 334 -6.07 -17.97 24.16
N THR A 335 -5.34 -18.92 23.56
CA THR A 335 -4.26 -19.67 24.23
C THR A 335 -3.08 -18.77 24.58
N MET A 336 -2.71 -17.81 23.71
CA MET A 336 -1.67 -16.82 24.03
C MET A 336 -2.12 -15.87 25.13
N ILE A 337 -3.39 -15.44 25.14
CA ILE A 337 -3.96 -14.59 26.20
C ILE A 337 -4.02 -15.34 27.54
N ASP A 338 -4.34 -16.64 27.53
CA ASP A 338 -4.36 -17.49 28.72
C ASP A 338 -2.95 -17.83 29.24
N HIS A 339 -1.94 -17.88 28.37
CA HIS A 339 -0.54 -18.13 28.74
C HIS A 339 0.30 -16.86 28.94
N MET A 340 -0.27 -15.66 28.75
CA MET A 340 0.42 -14.42 29.10
C MET A 340 0.60 -14.34 30.62
N THR A 341 1.85 -14.21 31.07
CA THR A 341 2.22 -14.05 32.49
C THR A 341 1.78 -12.72 33.09
N GLN A 342 1.35 -11.78 32.25
CA GLN A 342 0.77 -10.49 32.65
C GLN A 342 -0.76 -10.59 32.70
N GLY A 343 -1.37 -10.02 33.74
CA GLY A 343 -2.82 -9.90 33.83
C GLY A 343 -3.33 -8.87 32.82
N VAL A 344 -4.25 -9.29 31.94
CA VAL A 344 -4.87 -8.42 30.94
C VAL A 344 -6.36 -8.30 31.24
N SER A 345 -6.86 -7.07 31.30
CA SER A 345 -8.29 -6.75 31.33
C SER A 345 -8.59 -5.70 30.27
N VAL A 346 -9.77 -5.80 29.67
CA VAL A 346 -10.28 -4.86 28.65
C VAL A 346 -11.61 -4.31 29.15
N VAL A 347 -11.78 -3.01 28.99
CA VAL A 347 -12.92 -2.23 29.52
C VAL A 347 -13.62 -1.48 28.40
N ASP A 348 -14.94 -1.33 28.54
CA ASP A 348 -15.71 -0.48 27.65
C ASP A 348 -15.62 1.02 28.05
N LYS A 349 -16.30 1.88 27.29
CA LYS A 349 -16.36 3.34 27.53
C LYS A 349 -16.92 3.71 28.91
N ASN A 350 -17.67 2.82 29.54
CA ASN A 350 -18.31 3.02 30.84
C ASN A 350 -17.51 2.39 32.00
N MET A 351 -16.26 1.96 31.75
CA MET A 351 -15.40 1.28 32.73
C MET A 351 -15.93 -0.08 33.20
N CYS A 352 -16.74 -0.73 32.37
CA CYS A 352 -17.23 -2.09 32.60
C CYS A 352 -16.30 -3.12 31.97
N LEU A 353 -16.02 -4.21 32.68
CA LEU A 353 -15.15 -5.29 32.21
C LEU A 353 -15.80 -6.06 31.06
N VAL A 354 -15.12 -6.15 29.91
CA VAL A 354 -15.62 -6.86 28.71
C VAL A 354 -14.82 -8.11 28.38
N ALA A 355 -13.54 -8.17 28.76
CA ALA A 355 -12.72 -9.36 28.63
C ALA A 355 -11.57 -9.35 29.65
N TRP A 356 -11.16 -10.52 30.12
CA TRP A 356 -10.03 -10.68 31.03
C TRP A 356 -9.37 -12.05 30.84
N ASN A 357 -8.10 -12.18 31.25
CA ASN A 357 -7.42 -13.46 31.30
C ASN A 357 -7.35 -14.03 32.73
N ASN A 358 -7.05 -15.32 32.85
CA ASN A 358 -7.00 -16.00 34.15
C ASN A 358 -5.88 -15.45 35.07
N GLN A 359 -4.81 -14.90 34.49
CA GLN A 359 -3.72 -14.29 35.25
C GLN A 359 -4.13 -12.98 35.93
N TYR A 360 -5.05 -12.19 35.32
CA TYR A 360 -5.65 -11.00 35.93
C TYR A 360 -6.42 -11.36 37.21
N LEU A 361 -7.23 -12.43 37.18
CA LEU A 361 -7.96 -12.91 38.37
C LEU A 361 -7.01 -13.33 39.50
N LYS A 362 -5.92 -14.03 39.16
CA LYS A 362 -4.91 -14.48 40.14
C LYS A 362 -4.11 -13.34 40.74
N LEU A 363 -3.77 -12.32 39.95
CA LEU A 363 -2.98 -11.17 40.40
C LEU A 363 -3.74 -10.34 41.45
N PHE A 364 -5.04 -10.17 41.27
CA PHE A 364 -5.91 -9.39 42.16
C PHE A 364 -6.66 -10.24 43.19
N GLY A 365 -6.52 -11.57 43.15
CA GLY A 365 -7.13 -12.47 44.13
C GLY A 365 -8.65 -12.61 44.03
N TYR A 366 -9.23 -12.36 42.86
CA TYR A 366 -10.68 -12.41 42.67
C TYR A 366 -11.21 -13.87 42.68
N PRO A 367 -12.36 -14.14 43.35
CA PRO A 367 -13.07 -15.41 43.21
C PRO A 367 -13.49 -15.61 41.75
N LYS A 368 -13.45 -16.86 41.27
CA LYS A 368 -13.75 -17.19 39.87
C LYS A 368 -15.17 -16.81 39.42
N ASP A 369 -16.07 -16.55 40.37
CA ASP A 369 -17.48 -16.26 40.13
C ASP A 369 -17.86 -14.78 40.38
N LEU A 370 -16.89 -13.94 40.76
CA LEU A 370 -17.15 -12.51 41.07
C LEU A 370 -17.09 -11.62 39.81
N VAL A 371 -16.37 -12.07 38.77
CA VAL A 371 -16.11 -11.27 37.58
C VAL A 371 -16.97 -11.76 36.41
N TYR A 372 -17.87 -10.91 35.95
CA TYR A 372 -18.75 -11.15 34.80
C TYR A 372 -18.68 -9.99 33.79
N VAL A 373 -19.06 -10.27 32.55
CA VAL A 373 -19.09 -9.26 31.48
C VAL A 373 -20.10 -8.17 31.84
N GLY A 374 -19.64 -6.93 31.94
CA GLY A 374 -20.44 -5.77 32.34
C GLY A 374 -20.23 -5.29 33.79
N CYS A 375 -19.42 -5.97 34.60
CA CYS A 375 -19.13 -5.53 35.96
C CYS A 375 -18.30 -4.22 35.98
N PRO A 376 -18.71 -3.17 36.73
CA PRO A 376 -17.89 -1.96 36.90
C PRO A 376 -16.60 -2.28 37.64
N ILE A 377 -15.46 -1.73 37.19
CA ILE A 377 -14.16 -1.95 37.87
C ILE A 377 -14.08 -1.32 39.27
N ALA A 378 -14.99 -0.40 39.58
CA ALA A 378 -14.98 0.31 40.85
C ALA A 378 -15.54 -0.50 42.04
N ASP A 379 -16.27 -1.58 41.76
CA ASP A 379 -16.86 -2.51 42.74
C ASP A 379 -16.06 -3.82 42.79
#